data_AF-A0A8J3IR85-F1
#
_entry.id   AF-A0A8J3IR85-F1
#
_cell.length_a   1.000
_cell.length_b   1.000
_cell.length_c   1.000
_cell.angle_alpha   90.00
_cell.angle_beta   90.00
_cell.angle_gamma   90.00
#
_symmetry.space_group_name_H-M   'P 1'
#
loop_
_entity.id
_entity.type
_entity.pdbx_description
1 polymer ?
#
loop_
_entity_poly.entity_id
_entity_poly.type
_entity_poly.pdbx_seq_one_letter_code
_entity_poly.pdbx_strand_id
1 'polypeptide(L)' 'MDGKGRALDNIFTERLWRTVKYEEVYIHDYSSPREARQALTRYFAFYNWQRPHQALEYHIPAEVYFRKSTAEQTESE' A
#
# COMPACT_ATOMS: atom_id res chain seq x y z
N MET A 1 -2.52 -8.21 -24.96
CA MET A 1 -1.54 -8.28 -23.84
C MET A 1 -0.33 -7.50 -24.31
N ASP A 2 -0.34 -6.19 -24.10
CA ASP A 2 0.68 -5.29 -24.66
C ASP A 2 1.59 -4.81 -23.53
N GLY A 3 2.83 -5.29 -23.58
CA GLY A 3 3.83 -5.22 -22.51
C GLY A 3 4.63 -3.92 -22.44
N LYS A 4 3.98 -2.76 -22.57
CA LYS A 4 4.64 -1.46 -22.37
C LYS A 4 4.03 -0.75 -21.16
N GLY A 5 4.74 -0.76 -20.03
CA GLY A 5 4.39 0.00 -18.80
C GLY A 5 4.30 -0.83 -17.52
N ARG A 6 3.86 -2.10 -17.61
CA ARG A 6 3.48 -2.90 -16.43
C ARG A 6 4.61 -3.36 -15.53
N ALA A 7 5.87 -3.36 -15.98
CA ALA A 7 6.96 -3.88 -15.16
C ALA A 7 7.16 -3.05 -13.88
N LEU A 8 7.06 -1.71 -13.97
CA LEU A 8 7.19 -0.82 -12.83
C LEU A 8 5.99 -0.95 -11.88
N ASP A 9 4.77 -0.95 -12.42
CA ASP A 9 3.54 -1.15 -11.63
C ASP A 9 3.53 -2.50 -10.90
N ASN A 10 4.04 -3.53 -11.57
CA ASN A 10 4.14 -4.88 -11.03
C ASN A 10 5.18 -4.93 -9.90
N ILE A 11 6.33 -4.25 -10.02
CA ILE A 11 7.34 -4.20 -8.96
C ILE A 11 6.79 -3.58 -7.68
N PHE A 12 6.01 -2.49 -7.77
CA PHE A 12 5.39 -1.87 -6.59
C PHE A 12 4.37 -2.79 -5.94
N THR A 13 3.50 -3.40 -6.76
CA THR A 13 2.48 -4.34 -6.30
C THR A 13 3.11 -5.57 -5.65
N GLU A 14 4.14 -6.14 -6.25
CA GLU A 14 4.88 -7.28 -5.70
C GLU A 14 5.57 -6.93 -4.38
N ARG A 15 6.19 -5.75 -4.29
CA ARG A 15 6.83 -5.31 -3.05
C ARG A 15 5.81 -5.16 -1.93
N LEU A 16 4.66 -4.53 -2.21
CA LEU A 16 3.56 -4.41 -1.26
C LEU A 16 3.11 -5.78 -0.77
N TRP A 17 2.82 -6.71 -1.70
CA TRP A 17 2.34 -8.04 -1.36
C TRP A 17 3.39 -8.88 -0.62
N ARG A 18 4.68 -8.69 -0.91
CA ARG A 18 5.75 -9.31 -0.12
C ARG A 18 5.65 -8.85 1.33
N THR A 19 5.60 -7.55 1.59
CA THR A 19 5.50 -7.03 2.96
C THR A 19 4.24 -7.52 3.67
N VAL A 20 3.07 -7.44 3.04
CA VAL A 20 1.80 -7.93 3.59
C VAL A 20 1.87 -9.42 3.95
N LYS A 21 2.48 -10.24 3.08
CA LYS A 21 2.59 -11.68 3.34
C LYS A 21 3.44 -11.96 4.57
N TYR A 22 4.61 -11.34 4.69
CA TYR A 22 5.54 -11.62 5.78
C TYR A 22 5.10 -11.01 7.11
N GLU A 23 4.53 -9.80 7.11
CA GLU A 23 4.19 -9.09 8.34
C GLU A 23 2.78 -9.38 8.85
N GLU A 24 1.88 -9.89 8.00
CA GLU A 24 0.47 -10.12 8.37
C GLU A 24 0.03 -11.55 8.03
N VAL A 25 0.17 -12.02 6.79
CA VAL A 25 -0.45 -13.29 6.39
C VAL A 25 0.26 -14.53 6.96
N TYR A 26 1.59 -14.56 6.99
CA TYR A 26 2.36 -15.75 7.38
C TYR A 26 2.49 -15.93 8.88
N ILE A 27 2.30 -14.86 9.66
CA ILE A 27 2.41 -14.92 11.12
C ILE A 27 1.05 -15.07 11.82
N HIS A 28 -0.05 -14.91 11.09
CA HIS A 28 -1.40 -15.05 11.62
C HIS A 28 -2.06 -16.32 11.10
N ASP A 29 -2.76 -17.02 11.99
CA ASP A 29 -3.67 -18.11 11.63
C ASP A 29 -5.10 -17.57 11.66
N TYR A 30 -5.76 -17.55 10.50
CA TYR A 30 -7.12 -17.03 10.37
C TYR A 30 -8.12 -18.18 10.46
N SER A 31 -9.03 -18.09 11.42
CA SER A 31 -10.10 -19.08 11.61
C SER A 31 -11.18 -18.98 10.53
N SER A 32 -11.28 -17.84 9.82
CA SER A 32 -12.22 -17.67 8.72
C SER A 32 -11.79 -16.60 7.69
N PRO A 33 -12.30 -16.65 6.45
CA PRO A 33 -12.08 -15.59 5.47
C PRO A 33 -12.58 -14.21 5.94
N ARG A 34 -13.61 -14.16 6.80
CA ARG A 34 -14.11 -12.91 7.38
C ARG A 34 -13.08 -12.28 8.30
N GLU A 35 -12.44 -13.09 9.14
CA GLU A 35 -11.38 -12.64 10.05
C GLU A 35 -10.17 -12.15 9.25
N ALA A 36 -9.72 -12.91 8.25
CA ALA A 36 -8.63 -12.50 7.37
C ALA A 36 -8.88 -11.14 6.72
N ARG A 37 -10.10 -10.89 6.21
CA ARG A 37 -10.47 -9.58 5.65
C ARG A 37 -10.38 -8.47 6.67
N GLN A 38 -10.89 -8.68 7.89
CA GLN A 38 -10.83 -7.66 8.94
C GLN A 38 -9.39 -7.36 9.38
N ALA A 39 -8.56 -8.40 9.50
CA ALA A 39 -7.15 -8.28 9.84
C ALA A 39 -6.39 -7.49 8.76
N LEU A 40 -6.54 -7.89 7.49
CA LEU A 40 -5.97 -7.16 6.36
C LEU A 40 -6.46 -5.71 6.28
N THR A 41 -7.75 -5.43 6.51
CA THR A 41 -8.26 -4.05 6.54
C THR A 41 -7.55 -3.22 7.61
N ARG A 42 -7.37 -3.77 8.82
CA ARG A 42 -6.63 -3.08 9.89
C ARG A 42 -5.17 -2.88 9.52
N TYR A 43 -4.53 -3.90 8.96
CA TYR A 43 -3.14 -3.83 8.52
C TYR A 43 -2.94 -2.74 7.46
N PHE A 44 -3.80 -2.67 6.43
CA PHE A 44 -3.70 -1.63 5.40
C PHE A 44 -4.00 -0.23 5.95
N ALA A 45 -4.91 -0.10 6.92
CA ALA A 45 -5.12 1.18 7.61
C ALA A 45 -3.83 1.63 8.34
N PHE A 46 -3.18 0.73 9.09
CA PHE A 46 -1.90 1.00 9.73
C PHE A 46 -0.80 1.35 8.71
N TYR A 47 -0.65 0.52 7.68
CA TYR A 47 0.38 0.68 6.64
C TYR A 47 0.29 2.03 5.93
N ASN A 48 -0.94 2.50 5.63
CA ASN A 48 -1.17 3.72 4.87
C ASN A 48 -1.19 4.99 5.74
N TRP A 49 -1.63 4.91 6.99
CA TRP A 49 -1.90 6.09 7.81
C TRP A 49 -0.96 6.29 8.99
N GLN A 50 -0.18 5.28 9.35
CA GLN A 50 0.64 5.32 10.58
C GLN A 50 2.09 4.93 10.35
N ARG A 51 2.39 4.04 9.39
CA ARG A 51 3.76 3.55 9.16
C ARG A 51 4.57 4.51 8.28
N PRO A 52 5.70 5.05 8.76
CA PRO A 52 6.68 5.75 7.93
C PRO A 52 7.37 4.79 6.96
N HIS A 53 7.59 5.22 5.71
CA HIS A 53 8.32 4.42 4.72
C HIS A 53 9.60 5.13 4.30
N GLN A 54 10.75 4.47 4.44
CA GLN A 54 12.05 5.04 4.05
C GLN A 54 12.09 5.44 2.56
N ALA A 55 11.43 4.66 1.69
CA ALA A 55 11.32 4.99 0.27
C ALA A 55 10.49 6.26 -0.02
N LEU A 56 9.74 6.73 0.98
CA LEU A 56 8.93 7.95 0.95
C LEU A 56 9.53 9.02 1.90
N GLU A 57 10.84 9.01 2.13
CA GLU A 57 11.50 9.96 3.04
C GLU A 57 10.92 9.95 4.46
N TYR A 58 10.47 8.79 4.93
CA TYR A 58 9.79 8.59 6.21
C TYR A 58 8.42 9.27 6.33
N HIS A 59 7.80 9.66 5.21
CA HIS A 59 6.38 10.01 5.18
C HIS A 59 5.50 8.75 5.16
N ILE A 60 4.22 8.94 5.51
CA ILE A 60 3.19 7.89 5.40
C ILE A 60 2.59 7.88 3.98
N PRO A 61 2.15 6.72 3.45
CA PRO A 61 1.65 6.64 2.08
C PRO A 61 0.45 7.53 1.81
N ALA A 62 -0.46 7.67 2.79
CA ALA A 62 -1.62 8.55 2.67
C ALA A 62 -1.19 10.02 2.46
N GLU A 63 -0.21 10.51 3.22
CA GLU A 63 0.27 11.89 3.09
C GLU A 63 0.83 12.16 1.69
N VAL A 64 1.68 11.27 1.17
CA VAL A 64 2.25 11.42 -0.17
C VAL A 64 1.16 11.37 -1.25
N TYR A 65 0.19 10.47 -1.10
CA TYR A 65 -0.91 10.33 -2.06
C TYR A 65 -1.80 11.58 -2.08
N PHE A 66 -2.24 12.06 -0.92
CA PHE A 66 -3.11 13.24 -0.85
C PHE A 66 -2.38 14.54 -1.18
N ARG A 67 -1.08 14.66 -0.88
CA ARG A 67 -0.26 15.80 -1.31
C ARG A 67 -0.12 15.88 -2.83
N LYS A 68 -0.03 14.74 -3.53
CA LYS A 68 -0.04 14.72 -5.00
C LYS A 68 -1.39 15.15 -5.57
N SER A 69 -2.49 14.70 -4.96
CA SER A 69 -3.84 15.06 -5.42
C SER A 69 -4.13 16.57 -5.34
N THR A 70 -3.58 17.29 -4.35
CA THR A 70 -3.72 18.75 -4.27
C THR A 70 -2.84 19.49 -5.26
N ALA A 71 -1.64 18.97 -5.57
CA ALA A 71 -0.75 19.57 -6.57
C ALA A 71 -1.32 19.48 -7.98
N GLU A 72 -1.89 18.33 -8.36
CA GLU A 72 -2.52 18.12 -9.69
C GLU A 72 -3.78 18.98 -9.89
N GLN A 73 -4.48 19.34 -8.82
CA GLN A 73 -5.63 20.25 -8.89
C GLN A 73 -5.25 21.72 -9.08
N THR A 74 -4.06 22.13 -8.60
CA THR A 74 -3.61 23.53 -8.70
C THR A 74 -3.02 23.86 -10.09
N GLU A 75 -2.57 22.86 -10.85
CA GLU A 75 -2.06 23.03 -12.22
C GLU A 75 -3.15 22.98 -13.30
N SER A 76 -4.41 22.75 -12.91
CA SER A 76 -5.57 22.64 -13.80
C SER A 76 -6.49 23.88 -13.80
N GLU A 77 -6.13 24.95 -13.10
CA GLU A 77 -6.85 26.24 -13.04
C GLU A 77 -6.09 27.38 -13.75
#